data_AF-A0A3N4LLP0-F1
#
_entry.id   AF-A0A3N4LLP0-F1
#
_cell.length_a   1.000
_cell.length_b   1.000
_cell.length_c   1.000
_cell.angle_alpha   90.00
_cell.angle_beta   90.00
_cell.angle_gamma   90.00
#
_symmetry.space_group_name_H-M   'P 1'
#
loop_
_entity.id
_entity.type
_entity.pdbx_description
1 polymer ?
#
loop_
_entity_poly.entity_id
_entity_poly.type
_entity_poly.pdbx_seq_one_letter_code
_entity_poly.pdbx_strand_id
1 'polypeptide(L)'
;MGEYEVYSDSEGEAKEKEKEEEEKEEKKEKREALQPKHDPAPGEASKQEEQEEEEEEEDWSEWGKSIATEAELNQLLSLCTGNEVIDFNEHIQSELKSSTLSKLGEASYSEVFLQTPHTKSSPPPARTVLKIIPFGYPTQCPLKQIYDELLITVSMAPIPGFIGFHSAHIVRGPFPQPLLDLWDHWDQHVKAGGSENDRPDFYNEGQLFAVIGLEDGGRDLEAWSFKGEVDGEGGWREAREVFWRVAGALARGEEEREFEHRDLHFGNIVIKRVPIEVGESEDEMLRNLSLDDEGGVIARTQLQVSLIDYTLSRARGAYGLLSFTPLDDEALFEGKGDYQFDIYRFMRSHLQTLTPNPPLNPLTGLPELDWSQPTPATNLYWLHYLLHILLHKKKELRKPPAQSTSSRSRSKGPSGGGGGGIAGFAEEDVLAFRELEGLYKVLDCRPRGSKRGAPVEESGWGGFGEGASGFVRWAVGEGVVGYGEL
;
A
#
# COMPACT_ATOMS: atom_id res chain seq x y z
N MET A 1 44.54 -19.03 26.09
CA MET A 1 43.86 -18.49 27.28
C MET A 1 43.38 -17.10 26.92
N GLY A 2 42.06 -16.94 26.89
CA GLY A 2 41.36 -15.75 26.39
C GLY A 2 39.94 -16.18 26.04
N GLU A 3 39.16 -16.51 27.06
CA GLU A 3 37.72 -16.79 26.95
C GLU A 3 37.00 -15.45 26.69
N TYR A 4 36.14 -15.43 25.68
CA TYR A 4 35.18 -14.35 25.45
C TYR A 4 33.80 -14.90 25.82
N GLU A 5 33.26 -14.43 26.94
CA GLU A 5 31.88 -14.67 27.37
C GLU A 5 30.91 -13.94 26.44
N VAL A 6 29.94 -14.69 25.93
CA VAL A 6 28.76 -14.15 25.23
C VAL A 6 27.75 -13.75 26.30
N TYR A 7 27.54 -12.44 26.50
CA TYR A 7 26.39 -11.95 27.26
C TYR A 7 25.14 -12.11 26.37
N SER A 8 24.26 -13.02 26.75
CA SER A 8 22.91 -13.13 26.20
C SER A 8 22.03 -12.03 26.81
N ASP A 9 21.39 -11.23 25.97
CA ASP A 9 20.46 -10.15 26.34
C ASP A 9 19.08 -10.71 26.75
N SER A 10 19.08 -11.73 27.62
CA SER A 10 17.88 -12.42 28.08
C SER A 10 17.10 -11.62 29.12
N GLU A 11 17.70 -10.58 29.70
CA GLU A 11 17.02 -9.70 30.68
C GLU A 11 16.16 -8.62 30.01
N GLY A 12 16.49 -8.21 28.77
CA GLY A 12 15.67 -7.27 27.99
C GLY A 12 14.36 -7.91 27.51
N GLU A 13 14.44 -9.12 26.94
CA GLU A 13 13.27 -9.87 26.47
C GLU A 13 12.34 -10.31 27.61
N ALA A 14 12.87 -10.57 28.81
CA ALA A 14 12.07 -10.93 29.98
C ALA A 14 11.26 -9.73 30.51
N LYS A 15 11.86 -8.53 30.53
CA LYS A 15 11.19 -7.30 31.00
C LYS A 15 10.15 -6.78 30.03
N GLU A 16 10.34 -6.99 28.73
CA GLU A 16 9.35 -6.63 27.70
C GLU A 16 8.14 -7.56 27.76
N LYS A 17 8.34 -8.85 28.04
CA LYS A 17 7.26 -9.81 28.27
C LYS A 17 6.49 -9.58 29.57
N GLU A 18 7.17 -9.25 30.67
CA GLU A 18 6.48 -8.89 31.93
C GLU A 18 5.61 -7.64 31.76
N LYS A 19 6.10 -6.64 31.01
CA LYS A 19 5.35 -5.41 30.75
C LYS A 19 4.14 -5.64 29.83
N GLU A 20 4.25 -6.52 28.84
CA GLU A 20 3.12 -6.95 28.02
C GLU A 20 2.08 -7.77 28.80
N GLU A 21 2.51 -8.57 29.78
CA GLU A 21 1.59 -9.35 30.63
C GLU A 21 0.85 -8.46 31.63
N GLU A 22 1.52 -7.47 32.25
CA GLU A 22 0.87 -6.46 33.11
C GLU A 22 -0.16 -5.61 32.33
N GLU A 23 0.17 -5.17 31.11
CA GLU A 23 -0.79 -4.43 30.27
C GLU A 23 -1.99 -5.28 29.84
N LYS A 24 -1.80 -6.60 29.66
CA LYS A 24 -2.88 -7.55 29.35
C LYS A 24 -3.78 -7.81 30.56
N GLU A 25 -3.22 -7.91 31.77
CA GLU A 25 -4.02 -8.05 32.99
C GLU A 25 -4.81 -6.77 33.31
N GLU A 26 -4.21 -5.59 33.15
CA GLU A 26 -4.90 -4.32 33.39
C GLU A 26 -6.06 -4.09 32.38
N LYS A 27 -5.87 -4.49 31.11
CA LYS A 27 -6.94 -4.45 30.09
C LYS A 27 -8.02 -5.51 30.32
N LYS A 28 -7.66 -6.66 30.92
CA LYS A 28 -8.63 -7.71 31.29
C LYS A 28 -9.48 -7.30 32.49
N GLU A 29 -8.87 -6.71 33.53
CA GLU A 29 -9.61 -6.16 34.68
C GLU A 29 -10.56 -5.03 34.28
N LYS A 30 -10.14 -4.14 33.36
CA LYS A 30 -11.03 -3.10 32.79
C LYS A 30 -12.20 -3.69 32.00
N ARG A 31 -12.02 -4.80 31.26
CA ARG A 31 -13.11 -5.48 30.54
C ARG A 31 -14.06 -6.24 31.47
N GLU A 32 -13.57 -6.82 32.56
CA GLU A 32 -14.41 -7.50 33.55
C GLU A 32 -15.21 -6.51 34.42
N ALA A 33 -14.71 -5.28 34.61
CA ALA A 33 -15.43 -4.20 35.29
C ALA A 33 -16.61 -3.61 34.48
N LEU A 34 -16.67 -3.86 33.16
CA LEU A 34 -17.67 -3.30 32.24
C LEU A 34 -18.77 -4.30 31.82
N GLN A 35 -18.84 -5.50 32.42
CA GLN A 35 -19.94 -6.41 32.16
C GLN A 35 -21.21 -5.98 32.94
N PRO A 36 -22.38 -5.84 32.27
CA PRO A 36 -23.62 -5.48 32.93
C PRO A 36 -24.05 -6.63 33.85
N LYS A 37 -24.15 -6.36 35.16
CA LYS A 37 -24.73 -7.29 36.12
C LYS A 37 -26.22 -7.43 35.83
N HIS A 38 -26.65 -8.68 35.68
CA HIS A 38 -28.05 -9.06 35.53
C HIS A 38 -28.82 -8.72 36.81
N ASP A 39 -29.74 -7.76 36.76
CA ASP A 39 -30.63 -7.43 37.88
C ASP A 39 -31.80 -8.44 37.99
N PRO A 40 -32.19 -8.86 39.21
CA PRO A 40 -33.48 -9.48 39.47
C PRO A 40 -34.55 -8.42 39.80
N ALA A 41 -35.82 -8.78 39.56
CA ALA A 41 -37.02 -7.95 39.67
C ALA A 41 -37.32 -7.40 41.10
N PRO A 42 -38.27 -6.44 41.25
CA PRO A 42 -38.13 -5.29 42.16
C PRO A 42 -38.72 -5.48 43.57
N GLY A 43 -38.17 -4.73 44.53
CA GLY A 43 -38.72 -4.55 45.88
C GLY A 43 -38.28 -3.23 46.53
N GLU A 44 -39.24 -2.33 46.69
CA GLU A 44 -39.40 -1.22 47.65
C GLU A 44 -38.18 -0.44 48.21
N ALA A 45 -38.13 0.83 47.76
CA ALA A 45 -37.93 2.08 48.52
C ALA A 45 -36.69 2.29 49.41
N SER A 46 -35.83 3.26 49.04
CA SER A 46 -35.70 4.54 49.76
C SER A 46 -34.64 5.50 49.15
N LYS A 47 -35.13 6.67 48.72
CA LYS A 47 -34.57 8.04 48.78
C LYS A 47 -33.04 8.28 48.84
N GLN A 48 -32.66 9.13 47.87
CA GLN A 48 -31.70 10.25 47.91
C GLN A 48 -30.21 9.94 47.72
N GLU A 49 -29.73 10.23 46.50
CA GLU A 49 -28.70 11.24 46.23
C GLU A 49 -28.67 11.48 44.70
N GLU A 50 -29.34 12.55 44.26
CA GLU A 50 -29.24 13.07 42.89
C GLU A 50 -27.92 13.85 42.79
N GLN A 51 -26.95 13.30 42.07
CA GLN A 51 -25.91 14.10 41.40
C GLN A 51 -26.30 14.13 39.93
N GLU A 52 -26.58 15.34 39.45
CA GLU A 52 -26.81 15.65 38.04
C GLU A 52 -25.51 15.36 37.28
N GLU A 53 -25.39 14.18 36.70
CA GLU A 53 -24.59 13.99 35.48
C GLU A 53 -25.45 14.57 34.35
N GLU A 54 -25.17 15.81 33.97
CA GLU A 54 -25.56 16.32 32.65
C GLU A 54 -24.85 15.44 31.62
N GLU A 55 -25.52 14.38 31.17
CA GLU A 55 -25.23 13.78 29.87
C GLU A 55 -25.42 14.90 28.85
N GLU A 56 -24.32 15.41 28.30
CA GLU A 56 -24.35 16.12 27.03
C GLU A 56 -24.91 15.12 26.01
N GLU A 57 -26.24 15.10 25.83
CA GLU A 57 -26.86 14.54 24.64
C GLU A 57 -26.26 15.30 23.45
N GLU A 58 -25.24 14.70 22.81
CA GLU A 58 -24.75 15.17 21.52
C GLU A 58 -25.97 15.28 20.60
N ASP A 59 -26.23 16.51 20.15
CA ASP A 59 -27.35 16.82 19.27
C ASP A 59 -27.10 16.20 17.88
N TRP A 60 -27.49 14.94 17.73
CA TRP A 60 -27.43 14.19 16.46
C TRP A 60 -28.27 14.85 15.33
N SER A 61 -29.02 15.93 15.60
CA SER A 61 -29.78 16.65 14.58
C SER A 61 -28.91 17.50 13.64
N GLU A 62 -27.65 17.80 13.99
CA GLU A 62 -26.72 18.54 13.14
C GLU A 62 -26.09 17.70 12.00
N TRP A 63 -26.20 16.36 12.05
CA TRP A 63 -25.87 15.44 10.94
C TRP A 63 -26.87 15.50 9.76
N GLY A 64 -27.72 16.52 9.70
CA GLY A 64 -28.87 16.57 8.79
C GLY A 64 -28.64 17.22 7.43
N LYS A 65 -27.50 17.86 7.15
CA LYS A 65 -27.27 18.55 5.88
C LYS A 65 -26.00 18.08 5.19
N SER A 66 -26.20 17.42 4.05
CA SER A 66 -25.13 17.16 3.09
C SER A 66 -24.34 18.44 2.82
N ILE A 67 -23.02 18.41 3.04
CA ILE A 67 -22.14 19.55 2.75
C ILE A 67 -21.80 19.67 1.26
N ALA A 68 -22.00 18.60 0.49
CA ALA A 68 -21.77 18.59 -0.94
C ALA A 68 -22.87 19.37 -1.67
N THR A 69 -22.47 20.30 -2.54
CA THR A 69 -23.41 20.96 -3.44
C THR A 69 -23.89 19.99 -4.53
N GLU A 70 -25.09 20.24 -5.07
CA GLU A 70 -25.62 19.45 -6.19
C GLU A 70 -24.68 19.48 -7.42
N ALA A 71 -23.98 20.60 -7.63
CA ALA A 71 -23.02 20.75 -8.72
C ALA A 71 -21.78 19.84 -8.54
N GLU A 72 -21.22 19.78 -7.34
CA GLU A 72 -20.08 18.90 -7.02
C GLU A 72 -20.46 17.43 -7.10
N LEU A 73 -21.64 17.07 -6.60
CA LEU A 73 -22.14 15.70 -6.72
C LEU A 73 -22.33 15.30 -8.19
N ASN A 74 -22.88 16.18 -9.02
CA ASN A 74 -23.03 15.93 -10.46
C ASN A 74 -21.68 15.77 -11.17
N GLN A 75 -20.63 16.49 -10.74
CA GLN A 75 -19.27 16.29 -11.27
C GLN A 75 -18.73 14.90 -10.92
N LEU A 76 -18.88 14.45 -9.67
CA LEU A 76 -18.48 13.11 -9.26
C LEU A 76 -19.26 12.03 -10.01
N LEU A 77 -20.58 12.19 -10.12
CA LEU A 77 -21.45 11.28 -10.88
C LEU A 77 -21.02 11.16 -12.35
N SER A 78 -20.48 12.21 -12.96
CA SER A 78 -20.01 12.15 -14.36
C SER A 78 -18.81 11.23 -14.59
N LEU A 79 -18.09 10.86 -13.52
CA LEU A 79 -17.02 9.85 -13.54
C LEU A 79 -17.53 8.43 -13.19
N CYS A 80 -18.76 8.33 -12.68
CA CYS A 80 -19.34 7.09 -12.17
C CYS A 80 -20.09 6.32 -13.25
N THR A 81 -20.13 5.01 -13.09
CA THR A 81 -20.95 4.11 -13.90
C THR A 81 -22.44 4.38 -13.64
N GLY A 82 -23.16 4.84 -14.66
CA GLY A 82 -24.60 5.09 -14.61
C GLY A 82 -24.99 6.55 -14.35
N ASN A 83 -24.05 7.41 -13.91
CA ASN A 83 -24.27 8.84 -13.65
C ASN A 83 -25.46 9.14 -12.71
N GLU A 84 -25.78 8.25 -11.78
CA GLU A 84 -26.90 8.38 -10.85
C GLU A 84 -26.54 7.91 -9.44
N VAL A 85 -27.32 8.35 -8.46
CA VAL A 85 -27.26 7.84 -7.09
C VAL A 85 -28.25 6.69 -6.98
N ILE A 86 -27.77 5.51 -6.59
CA ILE A 86 -28.60 4.30 -6.44
C ILE A 86 -28.75 3.89 -4.97
N ASP A 87 -29.73 3.04 -4.66
CA ASP A 87 -29.88 2.49 -3.31
C ASP A 87 -28.74 1.52 -2.97
N PHE A 88 -28.12 1.70 -1.80
CA PHE A 88 -26.95 0.93 -1.40
C PHE A 88 -27.29 -0.54 -1.15
N ASN A 89 -28.41 -0.82 -0.49
CA ASN A 89 -28.81 -2.19 -0.21
C ASN A 89 -29.21 -2.90 -1.50
N GLU A 90 -29.98 -2.27 -2.40
CA GLU A 90 -30.34 -2.85 -3.69
C GLU A 90 -29.10 -3.14 -4.56
N HIS A 91 -28.11 -2.23 -4.56
CA HIS A 91 -26.84 -2.43 -5.26
C HIS A 91 -26.11 -3.68 -4.75
N ILE A 92 -25.87 -3.79 -3.44
CA ILE A 92 -25.18 -4.95 -2.86
C ILE A 92 -25.97 -6.25 -3.04
N GLN A 93 -27.30 -6.22 -2.89
CA GLN A 93 -28.14 -7.38 -3.14
C GLN A 93 -28.10 -7.81 -4.62
N SER A 94 -27.90 -6.88 -5.55
CA SER A 94 -27.69 -7.20 -6.96
C SER A 94 -26.35 -7.90 -7.18
N GLU A 95 -25.26 -7.40 -6.59
CA GLU A 95 -23.93 -8.01 -6.68
C GLU A 95 -23.90 -9.43 -6.11
N LEU A 96 -24.60 -9.66 -4.99
CA LEU A 96 -24.69 -10.97 -4.32
C LEU A 96 -25.45 -12.03 -5.12
N LYS A 97 -26.18 -11.67 -6.19
CA LYS A 97 -26.85 -12.64 -7.07
C LYS A 97 -25.85 -13.37 -7.98
N SER A 98 -24.74 -12.73 -8.32
CA SER A 98 -23.76 -13.21 -9.30
C SER A 98 -22.38 -13.47 -8.70
N SER A 99 -22.16 -13.10 -7.44
CA SER A 99 -20.86 -13.15 -6.79
C SER A 99 -20.96 -13.37 -5.27
N THR A 100 -19.87 -13.86 -4.68
CA THR A 100 -19.66 -13.82 -3.23
C THR A 100 -18.80 -12.62 -2.86
N LEU A 101 -19.14 -11.95 -1.77
CA LEU A 101 -18.32 -10.91 -1.16
C LEU A 101 -17.56 -11.47 0.05
N SER A 102 -16.38 -10.93 0.31
CA SER A 102 -15.59 -11.17 1.53
C SER A 102 -14.89 -9.89 1.93
N LYS A 103 -14.73 -9.64 3.23
CA LYS A 103 -13.95 -8.49 3.71
C LYS A 103 -12.46 -8.74 3.43
N LEU A 104 -11.81 -7.79 2.75
CA LEU A 104 -10.41 -7.90 2.34
C LEU A 104 -9.49 -7.13 3.27
N GLY A 105 -9.87 -5.90 3.64
CA GLY A 105 -9.07 -5.02 4.48
C GLY A 105 -9.78 -3.70 4.74
N GLU A 106 -9.07 -2.76 5.35
CA GLU A 106 -9.56 -1.44 5.70
C GLU A 106 -8.49 -0.38 5.47
N ALA A 107 -8.93 0.86 5.37
CA ALA A 107 -8.08 2.05 5.42
C ALA A 107 -8.81 3.13 6.25
N SER A 108 -8.15 4.26 6.53
CA SER A 108 -8.60 5.27 7.51
C SER A 108 -10.05 5.74 7.40
N TYR A 109 -10.64 5.67 6.19
CA TYR A 109 -12.04 6.03 5.96
C TYR A 109 -12.77 5.04 5.07
N SER A 110 -12.21 3.85 4.79
CA SER A 110 -12.81 2.97 3.77
C SER A 110 -12.81 1.52 4.15
N GLU A 111 -13.90 0.87 3.77
CA GLU A 111 -14.07 -0.56 3.91
C GLU A 111 -13.78 -1.23 2.56
N VAL A 112 -12.84 -2.18 2.54
CA VAL A 112 -12.44 -2.88 1.30
C VAL A 112 -12.96 -4.32 1.31
N PHE A 113 -13.71 -4.68 0.27
CA PHE A 113 -14.26 -6.03 0.07
C PHE A 113 -13.75 -6.64 -1.23
N LEU A 114 -13.62 -7.96 -1.27
CA LEU A 114 -13.31 -8.72 -2.47
C LEU A 114 -14.57 -9.41 -3.00
N GLN A 115 -14.92 -9.09 -4.23
CA GLN A 115 -15.98 -9.70 -4.99
C GLN A 115 -15.44 -10.82 -5.88
N THR A 116 -15.96 -12.03 -5.67
CA THR A 116 -15.61 -13.22 -6.44
C THR A 116 -16.83 -13.74 -7.20
N PRO A 117 -16.86 -13.66 -8.54
CA PRO A 117 -18.00 -14.12 -9.32
C PRO A 117 -18.25 -15.63 -9.16
N HIS A 118 -19.51 -16.06 -9.19
CA HIS A 118 -19.89 -17.48 -9.03
C HIS A 118 -19.56 -18.36 -10.24
N THR A 119 -19.31 -17.78 -11.40
CA THR A 119 -19.14 -18.55 -12.65
C THR A 119 -17.85 -19.35 -12.66
N LYS A 120 -17.94 -20.59 -13.16
CA LYS A 120 -16.83 -21.53 -13.34
C LYS A 120 -16.37 -21.57 -14.80
N SER A 121 -16.31 -20.41 -15.47
CA SER A 121 -15.73 -20.34 -16.81
C SER A 121 -14.23 -20.66 -16.77
N SER A 122 -13.69 -21.08 -17.91
CA SER A 122 -12.24 -21.25 -18.11
C SER A 122 -11.82 -20.34 -19.26
N PRO A 123 -11.03 -19.28 -19.01
CA PRO A 123 -10.50 -18.87 -17.71
C PRO A 123 -11.59 -18.37 -16.73
N PRO A 124 -11.34 -18.44 -15.41
CA PRO A 124 -12.24 -17.86 -14.42
C PRO A 124 -12.33 -16.35 -14.65
N PRO A 125 -13.49 -15.73 -14.35
CA PRO A 125 -13.63 -14.29 -14.46
C PRO A 125 -12.72 -13.60 -13.45
N ALA A 126 -12.30 -12.38 -13.78
CA ALA A 126 -11.54 -11.54 -12.87
C ALA A 126 -12.35 -11.27 -11.60
N ARG A 127 -11.66 -11.25 -10.45
CA ARG A 127 -12.21 -10.76 -9.19
C ARG A 127 -12.16 -9.23 -9.17
N THR A 128 -13.03 -8.62 -8.40
CA THR A 128 -13.10 -7.17 -8.23
C THR A 128 -12.88 -6.81 -6.77
N VAL A 129 -12.06 -5.80 -6.49
CA VAL A 129 -11.93 -5.20 -5.17
C VAL A 129 -12.89 -4.01 -5.10
N LEU A 130 -13.75 -3.97 -4.09
CA LEU A 130 -14.70 -2.89 -3.83
C LEU A 130 -14.18 -2.05 -2.67
N LYS A 131 -13.75 -0.82 -2.94
CA LYS A 131 -13.42 0.18 -1.92
C LYS A 131 -14.66 1.05 -1.66
N ILE A 132 -15.17 1.02 -0.43
CA ILE A 132 -16.39 1.73 -0.03
C ILE A 132 -16.01 2.89 0.88
N ILE A 133 -16.33 4.12 0.47
CA ILE A 133 -15.91 5.36 1.14
C ILE A 133 -17.16 6.18 1.51
N PRO A 134 -17.45 6.44 2.80
CA PRO A 134 -18.52 7.34 3.22
C PRO A 134 -18.14 8.79 2.92
N PHE A 135 -19.11 9.58 2.46
CA PHE A 135 -18.94 11.02 2.25
C PHE A 135 -20.26 11.78 2.39
N GLY A 136 -20.14 13.12 2.41
CA GLY A 136 -21.29 14.02 2.46
C GLY A 136 -21.51 14.68 3.82
N TYR A 137 -20.77 14.26 4.85
CA TYR A 137 -20.80 14.88 6.19
C TYR A 137 -19.44 15.45 6.62
N PRO A 138 -19.39 16.42 7.55
CA PRO A 138 -18.17 17.16 7.91
C PRO A 138 -16.98 16.31 8.38
N THR A 139 -17.23 15.21 9.07
CA THR A 139 -16.19 14.31 9.60
C THR A 139 -15.75 13.23 8.61
N GLN A 140 -16.34 13.21 7.41
CA GLN A 140 -16.10 12.18 6.41
C GLN A 140 -15.16 12.65 5.32
N CYS A 141 -14.76 11.71 4.45
CA CYS A 141 -13.90 12.01 3.30
C CYS A 141 -14.53 13.13 2.45
N PRO A 142 -13.80 14.25 2.20
CA PRO A 142 -14.30 15.31 1.35
C PRO A 142 -14.61 14.81 -0.06
N LEU A 143 -15.74 15.27 -0.63
CA LEU A 143 -16.15 14.86 -1.99
C LEU A 143 -15.05 15.14 -3.03
N LYS A 144 -14.37 16.28 -2.92
CA LYS A 144 -13.26 16.64 -3.82
C LYS A 144 -12.13 15.60 -3.79
N GLN A 145 -11.81 15.05 -2.61
CA GLN A 145 -10.77 14.03 -2.47
C GLN A 145 -11.17 12.73 -3.19
N ILE A 146 -12.43 12.32 -3.06
CA ILE A 146 -12.98 11.17 -3.79
C ILE A 146 -12.96 11.43 -5.31
N TYR A 147 -13.36 12.63 -5.73
CA TYR A 147 -13.33 13.03 -7.14
C TYR A 147 -11.92 12.94 -7.72
N ASP A 148 -10.92 13.52 -7.04
CA ASP A 148 -9.54 13.52 -7.49
C ASP A 148 -8.95 12.10 -7.49
N GLU A 149 -9.18 11.30 -6.44
CA GLU A 149 -8.74 9.90 -6.39
C GLU A 149 -9.34 9.10 -7.54
N LEU A 150 -10.64 9.22 -7.79
CA LEU A 150 -11.33 8.52 -8.87
C LEU A 150 -10.85 8.98 -10.25
N LEU A 151 -10.66 10.28 -10.44
CA LEU A 151 -10.17 10.82 -11.72
C LEU A 151 -8.76 10.34 -12.02
N ILE A 152 -7.87 10.32 -11.03
CA ILE A 152 -6.53 9.76 -11.17
C ILE A 152 -6.63 8.26 -11.46
N THR A 153 -7.41 7.50 -10.69
CA THR A 153 -7.61 6.06 -10.87
C THR A 153 -8.02 5.72 -12.31
N VAL A 154 -9.06 6.37 -12.83
CA VAL A 154 -9.54 6.16 -14.20
C VAL A 154 -8.49 6.56 -15.24
N SER A 155 -7.71 7.61 -14.98
CA SER A 155 -6.70 8.12 -15.91
C SER A 155 -5.44 7.27 -15.98
N MET A 156 -5.11 6.58 -14.89
CA MET A 156 -3.93 5.72 -14.76
C MET A 156 -4.21 4.27 -15.16
N ALA A 157 -5.45 3.78 -14.99
CA ALA A 157 -5.83 2.39 -15.27
C ALA A 157 -5.41 1.84 -16.66
N PRO A 158 -5.38 2.63 -17.76
CA PRO A 158 -4.89 2.14 -19.05
C PRO A 158 -3.36 1.98 -19.15
N ILE A 159 -2.61 2.49 -18.18
CA ILE A 159 -1.14 2.51 -18.20
C ILE A 159 -0.61 1.24 -17.52
N PRO A 160 0.25 0.44 -18.17
CA PRO A 160 0.78 -0.79 -17.57
C PRO A 160 1.50 -0.55 -16.24
N GLY A 161 1.16 -1.35 -15.24
CA GLY A 161 1.71 -1.25 -13.89
C GLY A 161 0.85 -0.43 -12.91
N PHE A 162 -0.25 0.15 -13.36
CA PHE A 162 -1.29 0.71 -12.48
C PHE A 162 -2.45 -0.28 -12.36
N ILE A 163 -3.23 -0.18 -11.29
CA ILE A 163 -4.35 -1.11 -11.08
C ILE A 163 -5.49 -0.83 -12.06
N GLY A 164 -6.10 -1.90 -12.59
CA GLY A 164 -7.26 -1.77 -13.46
C GLY A 164 -8.47 -1.15 -12.74
N PHE A 165 -9.25 -0.39 -13.48
CA PHE A 165 -10.52 0.18 -13.03
C PHE A 165 -11.69 -0.56 -13.68
N HIS A 166 -12.70 -0.97 -12.90
CA HIS A 166 -13.88 -1.67 -13.40
C HIS A 166 -15.13 -0.77 -13.40
N SER A 167 -15.45 -0.15 -12.25
CA SER A 167 -16.65 0.67 -12.10
C SER A 167 -16.53 1.63 -10.91
N ALA A 168 -17.40 2.63 -10.87
CA ALA A 168 -17.62 3.44 -9.69
C ALA A 168 -19.10 3.77 -9.57
N HIS A 169 -19.67 3.65 -8.37
CA HIS A 169 -21.08 3.97 -8.12
C HIS A 169 -21.19 4.89 -6.91
N ILE A 170 -22.13 5.83 -6.97
CA ILE A 170 -22.55 6.57 -5.79
C ILE A 170 -23.83 5.92 -5.27
N VAL A 171 -23.80 5.50 -4.02
CA VAL A 171 -24.89 4.79 -3.38
C VAL A 171 -25.42 5.58 -2.19
N ARG A 172 -26.68 5.36 -1.84
CA ARG A 172 -27.34 6.00 -0.70
C ARG A 172 -28.06 4.99 0.18
N GLY A 173 -27.99 5.18 1.49
CA GLY A 173 -28.68 4.36 2.49
C GLY A 173 -27.76 3.92 3.63
N PRO A 174 -28.26 3.17 4.62
CA PRO A 174 -27.43 2.60 5.68
C PRO A 174 -26.46 1.55 5.10
N PHE A 175 -25.42 1.21 5.87
CA PHE A 175 -24.48 0.16 5.48
C PHE A 175 -25.20 -1.21 5.42
N PRO A 176 -25.19 -1.94 4.29
CA PRO A 176 -26.00 -3.14 4.12
C PRO A 176 -25.63 -4.26 5.10
N GLN A 177 -26.65 -4.92 5.66
CA GLN A 177 -26.47 -6.02 6.62
C GLN A 177 -25.51 -7.13 6.13
N PRO A 178 -25.54 -7.59 4.87
CA PRO A 178 -24.59 -8.60 4.40
C PRO A 178 -23.12 -8.15 4.49
N LEU A 179 -22.84 -6.85 4.36
CA LEU A 179 -21.48 -6.33 4.51
C LEU A 179 -21.08 -6.19 5.98
N LEU A 180 -22.03 -5.84 6.86
CA LEU A 180 -21.82 -5.83 8.31
C LEU A 180 -21.46 -7.22 8.83
N ASP A 181 -22.16 -8.26 8.38
CA ASP A 181 -21.87 -9.64 8.77
C ASP A 181 -20.45 -10.07 8.36
N LEU A 182 -19.99 -9.63 7.19
CA LEU A 182 -18.62 -9.87 6.69
C LEU A 182 -17.57 -9.07 7.48
N TRP A 183 -17.90 -7.85 7.87
CA TRP A 183 -17.07 -7.01 8.70
C TRP A 183 -16.89 -7.64 10.09
N ASP A 184 -17.98 -8.07 10.73
CA ASP A 184 -17.97 -8.73 12.05
C ASP A 184 -17.14 -10.01 12.02
N HIS A 185 -17.29 -10.83 10.97
CA HIS A 185 -16.50 -12.04 10.80
C HIS A 185 -15.00 -11.73 10.69
N TRP A 186 -14.64 -10.68 9.96
CA TRP A 186 -13.25 -10.31 9.75
C TRP A 186 -12.62 -9.73 11.00
N ASP A 187 -13.32 -8.82 11.70
CA ASP A 187 -12.91 -8.26 12.98
C ASP A 187 -12.65 -9.36 14.03
N GLN A 188 -13.58 -10.32 14.15
CA GLN A 188 -13.52 -11.34 15.19
C GLN A 188 -12.57 -12.50 14.88
N HIS A 189 -12.35 -12.81 13.60
CA HIS A 189 -11.72 -14.07 13.21
C HIS A 189 -10.57 -13.97 12.21
N VAL A 190 -10.41 -12.83 11.52
CA VAL A 190 -9.41 -12.69 10.44
C VAL A 190 -8.32 -11.70 10.83
N LYS A 191 -8.67 -10.49 11.27
CA LYS A 191 -7.67 -9.48 11.65
C LYS A 191 -7.14 -9.75 13.05
N ALA A 192 -5.83 -10.03 13.13
CA ALA A 192 -5.16 -10.13 14.42
C ALA A 192 -5.18 -8.76 15.11
N GLY A 193 -5.86 -8.69 16.26
CA GLY A 193 -6.04 -7.44 17.01
C GLY A 193 -7.35 -6.70 16.78
N GLY A 194 -8.22 -7.20 15.87
CA GLY A 194 -9.48 -6.55 15.52
C GLY A 194 -9.32 -5.40 14.53
N SER A 195 -10.45 -4.94 14.00
CA SER A 195 -10.59 -3.74 13.17
C SER A 195 -10.07 -2.50 13.91
N GLU A 196 -9.36 -1.63 13.19
CA GLU A 196 -9.04 -0.28 13.67
C GLU A 196 -10.18 0.70 13.43
N ASN A 197 -11.04 0.41 12.44
CA ASN A 197 -12.24 1.19 12.17
C ASN A 197 -13.36 0.79 13.13
N ASP A 198 -14.27 1.72 13.40
CA ASP A 198 -15.53 1.43 14.06
C ASP A 198 -16.44 0.59 13.15
N ARG A 199 -17.28 -0.26 13.76
CA ARG A 199 -18.29 -1.01 13.02
C ARG A 199 -19.22 -0.04 12.27
N PRO A 200 -19.40 -0.17 10.95
CA PRO A 200 -20.10 0.84 10.15
C PRO A 200 -21.63 0.73 10.22
N ASP A 201 -22.23 0.57 11.40
CA ASP A 201 -23.67 0.33 11.59
C ASP A 201 -24.47 1.57 12.03
N PHE A 202 -23.78 2.70 12.25
CA PHE A 202 -24.35 3.96 12.70
C PHE A 202 -24.91 4.85 11.57
N TYR A 203 -24.74 4.47 10.31
CA TYR A 203 -25.17 5.27 9.16
C TYR A 203 -26.69 5.26 8.94
N ASN A 204 -27.26 6.43 8.64
CA ASN A 204 -28.69 6.61 8.40
C ASN A 204 -29.09 6.46 6.91
N GLU A 205 -30.40 6.52 6.62
CA GLU A 205 -30.95 6.41 5.25
C GLU A 205 -30.46 7.49 4.28
N GLY A 206 -29.98 8.62 4.80
CA GLY A 206 -29.48 9.75 4.02
C GLY A 206 -28.02 9.63 3.59
N GLN A 207 -27.24 8.73 4.20
CA GLN A 207 -25.80 8.60 4.01
C GLN A 207 -25.43 8.27 2.56
N LEU A 208 -24.38 8.91 2.04
CA LEU A 208 -23.80 8.64 0.72
C LEU A 208 -22.50 7.85 0.85
N PHE A 209 -22.26 6.94 -0.10
CA PHE A 209 -20.96 6.27 -0.24
C PHE A 209 -20.53 6.26 -1.69
N ALA A 210 -19.21 6.32 -1.91
CA ALA A 210 -18.60 5.95 -3.17
C ALA A 210 -18.18 4.48 -3.10
N VAL A 211 -18.62 3.68 -4.07
CA VAL A 211 -18.21 2.28 -4.24
C VAL A 211 -17.33 2.22 -5.48
N ILE A 212 -16.02 2.08 -5.29
CA ILE A 212 -15.03 2.03 -6.38
C ILE A 212 -14.62 0.57 -6.59
N GLY A 213 -14.89 0.05 -7.79
CA GLY A 213 -14.55 -1.30 -8.23
C GLY A 213 -13.24 -1.33 -9.01
N LEU A 214 -12.24 -2.04 -8.48
CA LEU A 214 -10.89 -2.15 -9.03
C LEU A 214 -10.57 -3.60 -9.41
N GLU A 215 -9.61 -3.78 -10.31
CA GLU A 215 -9.02 -5.08 -10.58
C GLU A 215 -8.41 -5.66 -9.29
N ASP A 216 -8.56 -6.97 -9.09
CA ASP A 216 -7.82 -7.68 -8.06
C ASP A 216 -6.33 -7.84 -8.45
N GLY A 217 -5.49 -7.04 -7.82
CA GLY A 217 -4.04 -7.05 -8.00
C GLY A 217 -3.29 -8.10 -7.18
N GLY A 218 -3.98 -8.93 -6.37
CA GLY A 218 -3.37 -9.94 -5.53
C GLY A 218 -3.11 -9.46 -4.10
N ARG A 219 -1.89 -9.67 -3.60
CA ARG A 219 -1.50 -9.28 -2.23
C ARG A 219 -0.59 -8.09 -2.26
N ASP A 220 -0.74 -7.19 -1.30
CA ASP A 220 0.19 -6.10 -1.08
C ASP A 220 1.61 -6.62 -0.76
N LEU A 221 2.63 -5.81 -1.05
CA LEU A 221 4.02 -6.16 -0.85
C LEU A 221 4.33 -6.30 0.64
N GLU A 222 3.58 -5.71 1.58
CA GLU A 222 3.78 -5.95 3.02
C GLU A 222 3.49 -7.41 3.39
N ALA A 223 2.36 -7.96 2.96
CA ALA A 223 1.96 -9.35 3.15
C ALA A 223 2.58 -10.34 2.13
N TRP A 224 3.17 -9.84 1.04
CA TRP A 224 3.85 -10.68 0.05
C TRP A 224 5.08 -11.37 0.63
N SER A 225 5.18 -12.68 0.40
CA SER A 225 6.38 -13.46 0.73
C SER A 225 7.11 -13.80 -0.57
N PHE A 226 8.36 -13.38 -0.66
CA PHE A 226 9.26 -13.83 -1.71
C PHE A 226 9.55 -15.32 -1.50
N LYS A 227 9.20 -16.15 -2.48
CA LYS A 227 9.46 -17.59 -2.44
C LYS A 227 10.64 -17.87 -3.38
N GLY A 228 11.68 -18.52 -2.88
CA GLY A 228 12.62 -19.22 -3.75
C GLY A 228 11.92 -20.41 -4.40
N GLU A 229 12.38 -20.84 -5.59
CA GLU A 229 11.91 -22.09 -6.21
C GLU A 229 12.33 -23.31 -5.37
N VAL A 230 13.30 -23.14 -4.46
CA VAL A 230 13.78 -24.13 -3.50
C VAL A 230 13.89 -23.49 -2.11
N ASP A 231 13.56 -24.25 -1.06
CA ASP A 231 13.80 -23.85 0.33
C ASP A 231 15.26 -23.43 0.54
N GLY A 232 15.48 -22.12 0.78
CA GLY A 232 16.81 -21.55 1.04
C GLY A 232 17.38 -20.67 -0.07
N GLU A 233 16.75 -20.58 -1.25
CA GLU A 233 17.10 -19.56 -2.24
C GLU A 233 16.47 -18.21 -1.86
N GLY A 234 17.30 -17.20 -1.62
CA GLY A 234 16.82 -15.87 -1.24
C GLY A 234 16.24 -15.18 -2.47
N GLY A 235 14.91 -15.04 -2.55
CA GLY A 235 14.11 -14.54 -3.68
C GLY A 235 14.42 -13.11 -4.16
N TRP A 236 15.69 -12.79 -4.33
CA TRP A 236 16.23 -11.52 -4.77
C TRP A 236 15.95 -11.27 -6.24
N ARG A 237 15.86 -12.32 -7.07
CA ARG A 237 15.38 -12.21 -8.46
C ARG A 237 13.98 -11.61 -8.53
N GLU A 238 13.05 -12.14 -7.74
CA GLU A 238 11.68 -11.60 -7.67
C GLU A 238 11.66 -10.19 -7.07
N ALA A 239 12.45 -9.93 -6.02
CA ALA A 239 12.59 -8.59 -5.46
C ALA A 239 13.09 -7.58 -6.50
N ARG A 240 14.06 -7.99 -7.34
CA ARG A 240 14.57 -7.19 -8.45
C ARG A 240 13.49 -6.95 -9.51
N GLU A 241 12.73 -7.98 -9.87
CA GLU A 241 11.59 -7.84 -10.79
C GLU A 241 10.57 -6.84 -10.24
N VAL A 242 10.17 -6.95 -8.98
CA VAL A 242 9.24 -6.02 -8.32
C VAL A 242 9.77 -4.58 -8.40
N PHE A 243 11.04 -4.34 -8.05
CA PHE A 243 11.63 -3.01 -8.12
C PHE A 243 11.54 -2.41 -9.54
N TRP A 244 11.95 -3.16 -10.56
CA TRP A 244 11.95 -2.66 -11.94
C TRP A 244 10.55 -2.49 -12.51
N ARG A 245 9.59 -3.36 -12.16
CA ARG A 245 8.18 -3.19 -12.54
C ARG A 245 7.59 -1.91 -11.96
N VAL A 246 7.89 -1.60 -10.69
CA VAL A 246 7.46 -0.36 -10.04
C VAL A 246 8.14 0.86 -10.70
N ALA A 247 9.46 0.82 -10.90
CA ALA A 247 10.19 1.91 -11.56
C ALA A 247 9.69 2.18 -12.99
N GLY A 248 9.42 1.12 -13.76
CA GLY A 248 8.84 1.21 -15.09
C GLY A 248 7.42 1.78 -15.09
N ALA A 249 6.57 1.37 -14.14
CA ALA A 249 5.23 1.92 -13.97
C ALA A 249 5.26 3.44 -13.68
N LEU A 250 6.08 3.86 -12.72
CA LEU A 250 6.26 5.28 -12.41
C LEU A 250 6.81 6.08 -13.59
N ALA A 251 7.78 5.53 -14.33
CA ALA A 251 8.32 6.16 -15.54
C ALA A 251 7.25 6.40 -16.60
N ARG A 252 6.42 5.40 -16.90
CA ARG A 252 5.28 5.54 -17.84
C ARG A 252 4.26 6.55 -17.35
N GLY A 253 3.91 6.50 -16.05
CA GLY A 253 2.99 7.45 -15.44
C GLY A 253 3.49 8.91 -15.51
N GLU A 254 4.78 9.13 -15.26
CA GLU A 254 5.40 10.46 -15.43
C GLU A 254 5.28 10.97 -16.87
N GLU A 255 5.62 10.12 -17.85
CA GLU A 255 5.64 10.49 -19.27
C GLU A 255 4.23 10.74 -19.83
N GLU A 256 3.24 9.94 -19.44
CA GLU A 256 1.89 10.01 -20.00
C GLU A 256 0.95 10.97 -19.25
N ARG A 257 1.19 11.19 -17.95
CA ARG A 257 0.24 11.84 -17.03
C ARG A 257 0.89 12.82 -16.05
N GLU A 258 2.19 13.08 -16.13
CA GLU A 258 2.93 13.82 -15.11
C GLU A 258 2.67 13.26 -13.69
N PHE A 259 2.56 11.94 -13.58
CA PHE A 259 2.13 11.27 -12.36
C PHE A 259 3.19 11.30 -11.26
N GLU A 260 2.75 11.62 -10.04
CA GLU A 260 3.49 11.46 -8.80
C GLU A 260 2.62 10.69 -7.82
N HIS A 261 3.11 9.56 -7.30
CA HIS A 261 2.30 8.75 -6.38
C HIS A 261 2.13 9.41 -5.02
N ARG A 262 3.22 10.01 -4.50
CA ARG A 262 3.35 10.69 -3.21
C ARG A 262 3.08 9.86 -1.95
N ASP A 263 2.55 8.65 -2.10
CA ASP A 263 2.33 7.72 -0.98
C ASP A 263 2.59 6.25 -1.32
N LEU A 264 3.69 5.95 -2.03
CA LEU A 264 3.98 4.59 -2.48
C LEU A 264 4.69 3.75 -1.41
N HIS A 265 4.05 3.61 -0.24
CA HIS A 265 4.51 2.64 0.74
C HIS A 265 4.27 1.21 0.22
N PHE A 266 4.98 0.24 0.78
CA PHE A 266 4.90 -1.17 0.38
C PHE A 266 3.51 -1.83 0.56
N GLY A 267 2.56 -1.19 1.23
CA GLY A 267 1.14 -1.60 1.23
C GLY A 267 0.43 -1.25 -0.09
N ASN A 268 0.94 -0.25 -0.82
CA ASN A 268 0.36 0.27 -2.06
C ASN A 268 0.97 -0.35 -3.34
N ILE A 269 1.71 -1.44 -3.18
CA ILE A 269 2.26 -2.24 -4.28
C ILE A 269 1.65 -3.62 -4.18
N VAL A 270 0.73 -3.97 -5.08
CA VAL A 270 0.09 -5.29 -5.10
C VAL A 270 0.69 -6.20 -6.15
N ILE A 271 0.79 -7.48 -5.81
CA ILE A 271 1.51 -8.49 -6.57
C ILE A 271 0.64 -9.75 -6.70
N LYS A 272 0.53 -10.26 -7.93
CA LYS A 272 0.00 -11.59 -8.21
C LYS A 272 0.88 -12.34 -9.20
N ARG A 273 0.89 -13.67 -9.07
CA ARG A 273 1.50 -14.56 -10.06
C ARG A 273 0.47 -14.86 -11.13
N VAL A 274 0.81 -14.55 -12.37
CA VAL A 274 -0.01 -14.90 -13.54
C VAL A 274 0.75 -15.90 -14.39
N PRO A 275 0.08 -16.88 -15.02
CA PRO A 275 0.71 -17.74 -16.02
C PRO A 275 1.31 -16.87 -17.13
N ILE A 276 2.49 -17.23 -17.62
CA ILE A 276 3.06 -16.58 -18.81
C ILE A 276 2.15 -16.92 -20.00
N GLU A 277 1.53 -15.90 -20.61
CA GLU A 277 0.78 -16.09 -21.85
C GLU A 277 1.75 -16.50 -22.96
N VAL A 278 1.48 -17.64 -23.59
CA VAL A 278 2.34 -18.21 -24.63
C VAL A 278 1.77 -17.83 -26.00
N GLY A 279 2.64 -17.50 -26.95
CA GLY A 279 2.30 -17.57 -28.37
C GLY A 279 1.88 -18.98 -28.78
N GLU A 280 1.19 -19.12 -29.91
CA GLU A 280 0.54 -20.38 -30.35
C GLU A 280 1.50 -21.54 -30.69
N SER A 281 2.83 -21.40 -30.50
CA SER A 281 3.81 -22.40 -30.94
C SER A 281 4.11 -23.48 -29.89
N GLU A 282 4.20 -24.75 -30.32
CA GLU A 282 4.49 -25.90 -29.45
C GLU A 282 5.86 -25.78 -28.74
N ASP A 283 6.85 -25.16 -29.39
CA ASP A 283 8.19 -24.94 -28.82
C ASP A 283 8.19 -23.89 -27.69
N GLU A 284 7.31 -22.88 -27.73
CA GLU A 284 7.16 -21.91 -26.65
C GLU A 284 6.34 -22.48 -25.49
N MET A 285 5.34 -23.33 -25.77
CA MET A 285 4.60 -24.05 -24.73
C MET A 285 5.51 -24.95 -23.90
N LEU A 286 6.40 -25.71 -24.55
CA LEU A 286 7.34 -26.60 -23.84
C LEU A 286 8.40 -25.85 -23.02
N ARG A 287 8.78 -24.63 -23.42
CA ARG A 287 9.71 -23.76 -22.67
C ARG A 287 9.08 -23.13 -21.43
N ASN A 288 7.75 -23.07 -21.38
CA ASN A 288 7.00 -22.48 -20.28
C ASN A 288 6.47 -23.50 -19.28
N LEU A 289 6.96 -24.74 -19.37
CA LEU A 289 6.74 -25.77 -18.38
C LEU A 289 7.99 -25.88 -17.48
N SER A 290 7.80 -25.74 -16.18
CA SER A 290 8.79 -26.13 -15.16
C SER A 290 8.31 -27.43 -14.50
N LEU A 291 9.24 -28.16 -13.88
CA LEU A 291 8.89 -29.29 -13.02
C LEU A 291 8.79 -28.77 -11.58
N ASP A 292 7.75 -29.15 -10.85
CA ASP A 292 7.71 -29.00 -9.40
C ASP A 292 8.61 -30.03 -8.70
N ASP A 293 8.74 -29.91 -7.38
CA ASP A 293 9.58 -30.78 -6.55
C ASP A 293 9.16 -32.27 -6.58
N GLU A 294 7.93 -32.57 -7.00
CA GLU A 294 7.41 -33.94 -7.15
C GLU A 294 7.46 -34.44 -8.60
N GLY A 295 8.02 -33.65 -9.53
CA GLY A 295 8.12 -33.97 -10.95
C GLY A 295 6.83 -33.72 -11.73
N GLY A 296 5.88 -32.99 -11.15
CA GLY A 296 4.69 -32.45 -11.81
C GLY A 296 5.02 -31.28 -12.73
N VAL A 297 4.33 -31.20 -13.86
CA VAL A 297 4.53 -30.12 -14.84
C VAL A 297 3.71 -28.90 -14.41
N ILE A 298 4.38 -27.80 -14.04
CA ILE A 298 3.75 -26.52 -13.70
C ILE A 298 4.01 -25.48 -14.78
N ALA A 299 3.00 -24.65 -15.07
CA ALA A 299 3.16 -23.51 -15.96
C ALA A 299 4.07 -22.46 -15.28
N ARG A 300 5.06 -21.94 -16.01
CA ARG A 300 5.86 -20.80 -15.57
C ARG A 300 4.95 -19.61 -15.34
N THR A 301 5.14 -18.96 -14.20
CA THR A 301 4.39 -17.75 -13.82
C THR A 301 5.31 -16.54 -13.89
N GLN A 302 4.76 -15.39 -14.25
CA GLN A 302 5.42 -14.09 -14.10
C GLN A 302 4.72 -13.27 -13.00
N LEU A 303 5.42 -12.29 -12.45
CA LEU A 303 4.83 -11.34 -11.51
C LEU A 303 4.10 -10.24 -12.27
N GLN A 304 2.81 -10.08 -11.97
CA GLN A 304 2.10 -8.85 -12.28
C GLN A 304 2.14 -7.97 -11.03
N VAL A 305 2.73 -6.78 -11.19
CA VAL A 305 2.86 -5.77 -10.14
C VAL A 305 2.03 -4.56 -10.54
N SER A 306 1.16 -4.10 -9.64
CA SER A 306 0.32 -2.93 -9.84
C SER A 306 0.43 -1.96 -8.67
N LEU A 307 0.46 -0.66 -8.97
CA LEU A 307 0.38 0.41 -7.96
C LEU A 307 -1.08 0.71 -7.64
N ILE A 308 -1.42 0.90 -6.37
CA ILE A 308 -2.77 1.22 -5.89
C ILE A 308 -2.75 2.47 -4.99
N ASP A 309 -3.93 2.92 -4.59
CA ASP A 309 -4.15 4.03 -3.65
C ASP A 309 -3.54 5.37 -4.10
N TYR A 310 -4.34 6.14 -4.82
CA TYR A 310 -3.93 7.43 -5.37
C TYR A 310 -4.42 8.62 -4.53
N THR A 311 -4.76 8.38 -3.26
CA THR A 311 -5.38 9.37 -2.36
C THR A 311 -4.52 10.62 -2.20
N LEU A 312 -3.19 10.49 -2.15
CA LEU A 312 -2.26 11.62 -2.04
C LEU A 312 -1.59 12.00 -3.37
N SER A 313 -1.94 11.33 -4.47
CA SER A 313 -1.24 11.46 -5.75
C SER A 313 -1.51 12.79 -6.44
N ARG A 314 -0.71 13.06 -7.47
CA ARG A 314 -0.87 14.16 -8.41
C ARG A 314 -0.73 13.64 -9.83
N ALA A 315 -1.68 13.97 -10.71
CA ALA A 315 -1.58 13.65 -12.12
C ALA A 315 -2.47 14.56 -12.98
N ARG A 316 -2.13 14.66 -14.26
CA ARG A 316 -3.03 15.15 -15.29
C ARG A 316 -3.93 14.03 -15.75
N GLY A 317 -5.24 14.20 -15.63
CA GLY A 317 -6.22 13.26 -16.16
C GLY A 317 -6.20 13.18 -17.69
N ALA A 318 -6.95 12.24 -18.26
CA ALA A 318 -7.00 12.00 -19.71
C ALA A 318 -7.36 13.24 -20.56
N TYR A 319 -8.09 14.21 -19.97
CA TYR A 319 -8.46 15.48 -20.62
C TYR A 319 -7.54 16.66 -20.25
N GLY A 320 -6.41 16.39 -19.60
CA GLY A 320 -5.43 17.40 -19.18
C GLY A 320 -5.75 18.13 -17.88
N LEU A 321 -6.90 17.83 -17.24
CA LEU A 321 -7.28 18.38 -15.94
C LEU A 321 -6.31 17.90 -14.86
N LEU A 322 -5.77 18.82 -14.07
CA LEU A 322 -4.87 18.49 -12.97
C LEU A 322 -5.68 18.10 -11.74
N SER A 323 -5.44 16.89 -11.23
CA SER A 323 -5.93 16.42 -9.94
C SER A 323 -4.75 16.21 -9.00
N PHE A 324 -4.91 16.68 -7.77
CA PHE A 324 -3.93 16.50 -6.72
C PHE A 324 -4.57 16.70 -5.35
N THR A 325 -3.98 16.05 -4.35
CA THR A 325 -4.28 16.28 -2.93
C THR A 325 -3.19 17.17 -2.33
N PRO A 326 -3.55 18.28 -1.66
CA PRO A 326 -2.60 19.05 -0.84
C PRO A 326 -2.15 18.23 0.37
N LEU A 327 -0.85 18.21 0.66
CA LEU A 327 -0.29 17.54 1.83
C LEU A 327 -0.02 18.60 2.92
N ASP A 328 -1.10 19.20 3.40
CA ASP A 328 -1.06 20.31 4.38
C ASP A 328 -1.22 19.83 5.83
N ASP A 329 -1.58 18.56 6.03
CA ASP A 329 -1.69 17.95 7.35
C ASP A 329 -0.30 17.74 7.97
N GLU A 330 -0.01 18.44 9.05
CA GLU A 330 1.26 18.34 9.77
C GLU A 330 1.48 16.95 10.37
N ALA A 331 0.41 16.20 10.67
CA ALA A 331 0.51 14.85 11.21
C ALA A 331 1.30 13.90 10.26
N LEU A 332 1.22 14.11 8.94
CA LEU A 332 1.99 13.37 7.95
C LEU A 332 3.50 13.53 8.13
N PHE A 333 3.96 14.69 8.62
CA PHE A 333 5.39 15.02 8.73
C PHE A 333 5.97 14.74 10.12
N GLU A 334 5.11 14.63 11.14
CA GLU A 334 5.49 14.39 12.54
C GLU A 334 5.74 12.91 12.86
N GLY A 335 5.28 11.99 12.01
CA GLY A 335 5.45 10.56 12.18
C GLY A 335 6.91 10.11 12.33
N LYS A 336 7.12 9.08 13.17
CA LYS A 336 8.43 8.52 13.52
C LYS A 336 8.37 6.99 13.56
N GLY A 337 9.53 6.34 13.46
CA GLY A 337 9.65 4.89 13.64
C GLY A 337 9.71 4.10 12.33
N ASP A 338 9.19 4.64 11.23
CA ASP A 338 9.31 4.06 9.88
C ASP A 338 9.99 5.05 8.91
N TYR A 339 10.74 4.53 7.94
CA TYR A 339 11.38 5.31 6.90
C TYR A 339 10.37 6.00 5.98
N GLN A 340 9.14 5.49 5.91
CA GLN A 340 8.00 6.11 5.23
C GLN A 340 7.83 7.59 5.63
N PHE A 341 7.93 7.90 6.93
CA PHE A 341 7.76 9.28 7.41
C PHE A 341 8.92 10.20 7.00
N ASP A 342 10.12 9.66 6.81
CA ASP A 342 11.24 10.43 6.26
C ASP A 342 10.98 10.80 4.79
N ILE A 343 10.26 9.95 4.04
CA ILE A 343 9.92 10.24 2.64
C ILE A 343 8.98 11.44 2.54
N TYR A 344 7.94 11.54 3.37
CA TYR A 344 7.09 12.75 3.39
C TYR A 344 7.90 14.00 3.68
N ARG A 345 8.83 13.95 4.64
CA ARG A 345 9.74 15.07 4.94
C ARG A 345 10.67 15.41 3.77
N PHE A 346 11.17 14.41 3.04
CA PHE A 346 12.00 14.63 1.85
C PHE A 346 11.20 15.30 0.72
N MET A 347 9.97 14.85 0.46
CA MET A 347 9.09 15.50 -0.52
C MET A 347 8.82 16.96 -0.14
N ARG A 348 8.45 17.23 1.13
CA ARG A 348 8.19 18.59 1.63
C ARG A 348 9.44 19.47 1.51
N SER A 349 10.59 18.97 1.91
CA SER A 349 11.86 19.71 1.82
C SER A 349 12.25 19.99 0.37
N HIS A 350 12.00 19.07 -0.56
CA HIS A 350 12.28 19.29 -1.98
C HIS A 350 11.35 20.35 -2.58
N LEU A 351 10.06 20.30 -2.26
CA LEU A 351 9.11 21.30 -2.74
C LEU A 351 9.44 22.71 -2.21
N GLN A 352 9.91 22.80 -0.95
CA GLN A 352 10.42 24.05 -0.37
C GLN A 352 11.58 24.66 -1.15
N THR A 353 12.49 23.85 -1.72
CA THR A 353 13.59 24.39 -2.54
C THR A 353 13.10 24.94 -3.88
N LEU A 354 11.98 24.43 -4.39
CA LEU A 354 11.38 24.88 -5.64
C LEU A 354 10.56 26.17 -5.50
N THR A 355 10.15 26.54 -4.29
CA THR A 355 9.36 27.75 -4.01
C THR A 355 10.14 28.71 -3.08
N PRO A 356 10.99 29.60 -3.63
CA PRO A 356 11.71 30.58 -2.82
C PRO A 356 10.75 31.60 -2.18
N ASN A 357 10.82 31.74 -0.84
CA ASN A 357 9.94 32.61 -0.04
C ASN A 357 8.44 32.29 -0.18
N PRO A 358 8.01 31.07 0.22
CA PRO A 358 6.61 30.71 0.20
C PRO A 358 5.80 31.60 1.17
N PRO A 359 4.53 31.89 0.85
CA PRO A 359 3.65 32.56 1.82
C PRO A 359 3.53 31.71 3.09
N LEU A 360 3.25 32.35 4.21
CA LEU A 360 3.00 31.64 5.46
C LEU A 360 1.53 31.31 5.58
N ASN A 361 1.22 30.07 5.93
CA ASN A 361 -0.13 29.66 6.28
C ASN A 361 -0.57 30.45 7.54
N PRO A 362 -1.70 31.19 7.50
CA PRO A 362 -2.13 32.02 8.62
C PRO A 362 -2.47 31.24 9.91
N LEU A 363 -2.79 29.95 9.80
CA LEU A 363 -3.17 29.10 10.93
C LEU A 363 -1.95 28.42 11.57
N THR A 364 -1.03 27.89 10.77
CA THR A 364 0.12 27.14 11.29
C THR A 364 1.38 28.00 11.42
N GLY A 365 1.45 29.14 10.73
CA GLY A 365 2.65 29.98 10.64
C GLY A 365 3.79 29.35 9.85
N LEU A 366 3.55 28.22 9.18
CA LEU A 366 4.53 27.47 8.39
C LEU A 366 4.44 27.86 6.89
N PRO A 367 5.51 27.64 6.11
CA PRO A 367 5.48 27.73 4.65
C PRO A 367 4.30 26.98 4.02
N GLU A 368 3.46 27.70 3.28
CA GLU A 368 2.42 27.14 2.42
C GLU A 368 3.06 26.71 1.09
N LEU A 369 2.96 25.41 0.78
CA LEU A 369 3.62 24.81 -0.39
C LEU A 369 2.61 24.51 -1.48
N ASP A 370 2.99 24.79 -2.73
CA ASP A 370 2.14 24.47 -3.88
C ASP A 370 2.33 23.01 -4.32
N TRP A 371 1.57 22.11 -3.70
CA TRP A 371 1.54 20.69 -4.05
C TRP A 371 0.96 20.42 -5.46
N SER A 372 0.45 21.43 -6.18
CA SER A 372 0.02 21.25 -7.57
C SER A 372 1.21 21.22 -8.56
N GLN A 373 2.35 21.78 -8.14
CA GLN A 373 3.57 21.86 -8.95
C GLN A 373 4.11 20.46 -9.27
N PRO A 374 4.45 20.17 -10.54
CA PRO A 374 5.09 18.91 -10.90
C PRO A 374 6.46 18.80 -10.23
N THR A 375 6.64 17.74 -9.46
CA THR A 375 7.85 17.41 -8.69
C THR A 375 8.14 15.91 -8.83
N PRO A 376 8.58 15.43 -10.00
CA PRO A 376 8.80 13.99 -10.26
C PRO A 376 9.85 13.35 -9.32
N ALA A 377 10.66 14.16 -8.62
CA ALA A 377 11.64 13.68 -7.65
C ALA A 377 10.98 12.93 -6.48
N THR A 378 9.68 13.20 -6.22
CA THR A 378 8.88 12.48 -5.22
C THR A 378 8.85 10.98 -5.52
N ASN A 379 8.74 10.56 -6.78
CA ASN A 379 8.78 9.16 -7.19
C ASN A 379 10.15 8.51 -6.92
N LEU A 380 11.25 9.25 -7.06
CA LEU A 380 12.60 8.74 -6.75
C LEU A 380 12.78 8.47 -5.25
N TYR A 381 12.22 9.33 -4.39
CA TYR A 381 12.24 9.07 -2.94
C TYR A 381 11.48 7.80 -2.58
N TRP A 382 10.34 7.55 -3.22
CA TRP A 382 9.59 6.31 -3.03
C TRP A 382 10.28 5.07 -3.61
N LEU A 383 11.00 5.18 -4.73
CA LEU A 383 11.86 4.08 -5.22
C LEU A 383 13.01 3.76 -4.26
N HIS A 384 13.62 4.79 -3.65
CA HIS A 384 14.62 4.59 -2.61
C HIS A 384 14.02 3.93 -1.36
N TYR A 385 12.79 4.31 -0.97
CA TYR A 385 12.05 3.62 0.08
C TYR A 385 11.78 2.16 -0.26
N LEU A 386 11.32 1.85 -1.47
CA LEU A 386 11.09 0.47 -1.90
C LEU A 386 12.36 -0.38 -1.79
N LEU A 387 13.51 0.15 -2.23
CA LEU A 387 14.80 -0.53 -2.03
C LEU A 387 15.13 -0.73 -0.55
N HIS A 388 14.85 0.25 0.32
CA HIS A 388 15.01 0.09 1.76
C HIS A 388 14.15 -1.06 2.31
N ILE A 389 12.89 -1.16 1.88
CA ILE A 389 11.98 -2.24 2.27
C ILE A 389 12.54 -3.61 1.84
N LEU A 390 12.92 -3.74 0.56
CA LEU A 390 13.44 -4.99 0.01
C LEU A 390 14.77 -5.41 0.68
N LEU A 391 15.67 -4.45 0.95
CA LEU A 391 16.99 -4.74 1.51
C LEU A 391 17.01 -4.96 3.02
N HIS A 392 16.05 -4.37 3.76
CA HIS A 392 16.15 -4.25 5.21
C HIS A 392 14.90 -4.65 5.99
N LYS A 393 13.69 -4.55 5.42
CA LYS A 393 12.43 -4.87 6.13
C LYS A 393 11.94 -6.29 5.83
N LYS A 394 12.15 -6.78 4.60
CA LYS A 394 11.78 -8.14 4.16
C LYS A 394 12.75 -9.20 4.69
N LYS A 395 12.47 -9.72 5.89
CA LYS A 395 13.34 -10.65 6.64
C LYS A 395 13.58 -11.97 5.92
N GLU A 396 12.67 -12.39 5.06
CA GLU A 396 12.81 -13.58 4.22
C GLU A 396 13.89 -13.42 3.13
N LEU A 397 14.18 -12.20 2.70
CA LEU A 397 15.26 -11.89 1.76
C LEU A 397 16.60 -11.86 2.51
N ARG A 398 17.20 -13.04 2.69
CA ARG A 398 18.48 -13.17 3.40
C ARG A 398 19.61 -12.55 2.60
N LYS A 399 20.41 -11.70 3.26
CA LYS A 399 21.62 -11.11 2.64
C LYS A 399 22.63 -12.21 2.24
N PRO A 400 23.05 -12.26 0.96
CA PRO A 400 24.13 -13.16 0.55
C PRO A 400 25.44 -12.83 1.29
N PRO A 401 26.24 -13.84 1.68
CA PRO A 401 27.47 -13.60 2.41
C PRO A 401 28.48 -12.85 1.54
N ALA A 402 29.25 -11.96 2.16
CA ALA A 402 30.29 -11.22 1.46
C ALA A 402 31.32 -12.18 0.87
N GLN A 403 31.61 -12.08 -0.43
CA GLN A 403 32.72 -12.82 -1.01
C GLN A 403 34.02 -12.33 -0.36
N SER A 404 34.65 -13.17 0.46
CA SER A 404 35.99 -12.89 0.98
C SER A 404 36.93 -12.72 -0.22
N THR A 405 37.54 -11.55 -0.34
CA THR A 405 38.59 -11.28 -1.34
C THR A 405 39.93 -11.96 -1.01
N SER A 406 39.96 -12.92 -0.06
CA SER A 406 41.17 -13.71 0.25
C SER A 406 41.21 -15.04 -0.49
N SER A 407 41.40 -15.01 -1.82
CA SER A 407 41.98 -16.16 -2.53
C SER A 407 42.62 -15.77 -3.87
N ARG A 408 43.60 -14.85 -3.82
CA ARG A 408 44.61 -14.81 -4.86
C ARG A 408 45.68 -15.87 -4.54
N SER A 409 45.71 -16.93 -5.36
CA SER A 409 46.74 -17.98 -5.52
C SER A 409 46.40 -19.38 -4.99
N ARG A 410 45.96 -20.27 -5.91
CA ARG A 410 46.67 -21.52 -6.24
C ARG A 410 46.08 -22.23 -7.48
N SER A 411 46.93 -22.31 -8.50
CA SER A 411 47.08 -23.34 -9.56
C SER A 411 45.87 -24.04 -10.20
N LYS A 412 45.86 -23.94 -11.54
CA LYS A 412 45.13 -24.71 -12.55
C LYS A 412 44.96 -26.22 -12.26
N GLY A 413 43.76 -26.73 -12.52
CA GLY A 413 43.46 -28.11 -12.92
C GLY A 413 42.12 -28.13 -13.69
N PRO A 414 41.96 -28.90 -14.80
CA PRO A 414 40.73 -28.90 -15.57
C PRO A 414 39.84 -30.08 -15.16
N SER A 415 38.63 -29.83 -14.64
CA SER A 415 37.54 -30.81 -14.65
C SER A 415 36.22 -30.23 -14.10
N GLY A 416 35.15 -30.40 -14.87
CA GLY A 416 33.77 -30.54 -14.37
C GLY A 416 33.00 -29.26 -14.13
N GLY A 417 32.03 -28.95 -15.00
CA GLY A 417 31.05 -27.91 -14.79
C GLY A 417 30.18 -28.23 -13.57
N GLY A 418 30.28 -27.38 -12.54
CA GLY A 418 29.37 -27.28 -11.41
C GLY A 418 29.14 -25.80 -11.16
N GLY A 419 27.87 -25.38 -11.11
CA GLY A 419 27.45 -23.99 -11.04
C GLY A 419 28.09 -23.22 -9.89
N GLY A 420 28.53 -21.99 -10.17
CA GLY A 420 29.27 -21.11 -9.27
C GLY A 420 28.42 -20.42 -8.21
N GLY A 421 27.50 -21.14 -7.57
CA GLY A 421 26.72 -20.63 -6.45
C GLY A 421 27.57 -20.47 -5.18
N ILE A 422 27.29 -19.42 -4.40
CA ILE A 422 27.76 -19.34 -3.01
C ILE A 422 26.91 -20.31 -2.18
N ALA A 423 27.47 -21.01 -1.20
CA ALA A 423 26.71 -21.99 -0.40
C ALA A 423 25.40 -21.37 0.14
N GLY A 424 24.26 -21.88 -0.34
CA GLY A 424 22.92 -21.42 0.02
C GLY A 424 22.33 -20.29 -0.83
N PHE A 425 22.96 -19.86 -1.93
CA PHE A 425 22.41 -18.85 -2.85
C PHE A 425 22.70 -19.18 -4.32
N ALA A 426 21.69 -19.06 -5.17
CA ALA A 426 21.87 -19.06 -6.62
C ALA A 426 22.69 -17.81 -7.04
N GLU A 427 23.53 -17.96 -8.07
CA GLU A 427 24.40 -16.87 -8.56
C GLU A 427 23.57 -15.63 -8.99
N GLU A 428 22.44 -15.87 -9.63
CA GLU A 428 21.52 -14.83 -10.09
C GLU A 428 20.92 -14.01 -8.93
N ASP A 429 20.58 -14.65 -7.80
CA ASP A 429 20.09 -13.95 -6.61
C ASP A 429 21.19 -13.08 -5.97
N VAL A 430 22.45 -13.54 -5.99
CA VAL A 430 23.59 -12.74 -5.53
C VAL A 430 23.78 -11.50 -6.42
N LEU A 431 23.61 -11.65 -7.73
CA LEU A 431 23.68 -10.53 -8.67
C LEU A 431 22.53 -9.55 -8.46
N ALA A 432 21.30 -10.06 -8.35
CA ALA A 432 20.11 -9.25 -8.10
C ALA A 432 20.23 -8.46 -6.78
N PHE A 433 20.67 -9.11 -5.69
CA PHE A 433 20.94 -8.42 -4.42
C PHE A 433 21.96 -7.29 -4.58
N ARG A 434 23.08 -7.54 -5.26
CA ARG A 434 24.15 -6.55 -5.45
C ARG A 434 23.69 -5.37 -6.30
N GLU A 435 22.88 -5.63 -7.32
CA GLU A 435 22.28 -4.60 -8.15
C GLU A 435 21.39 -3.70 -7.30
N LEU A 436 20.45 -4.26 -6.53
CA LEU A 436 19.57 -3.49 -5.64
C LEU A 436 20.36 -2.72 -4.56
N GLU A 437 21.42 -3.29 -3.99
CA GLU A 437 22.31 -2.58 -3.04
C GLU A 437 23.07 -1.43 -3.72
N GLY A 438 23.44 -1.59 -5.00
CA GLY A 438 24.05 -0.55 -5.82
C GLY A 438 23.06 0.59 -6.09
N LEU A 439 21.86 0.25 -6.56
CA LEU A 439 20.77 1.18 -6.82
C LEU A 439 20.34 1.92 -5.56
N TYR A 440 20.36 1.28 -4.39
CA TYR A 440 20.05 1.95 -3.12
C TYR A 440 21.01 3.10 -2.84
N LYS A 441 22.30 2.92 -3.14
CA LYS A 441 23.33 3.97 -2.98
C LYS A 441 23.23 5.04 -4.06
N VAL A 442 22.85 4.67 -5.28
CA VAL A 442 22.57 5.63 -6.36
C VAL A 442 21.34 6.47 -6.01
N LEU A 443 20.34 5.84 -5.39
CA LEU A 443 19.08 6.45 -5.04
C LEU A 443 19.07 7.22 -3.69
N ASP A 444 20.19 7.24 -2.97
CA ASP A 444 20.28 7.89 -1.67
C ASP A 444 20.53 9.40 -1.83
N CYS A 445 19.50 10.20 -1.54
CA CYS A 445 19.55 11.64 -1.60
C CYS A 445 20.19 12.32 -0.37
N ARG A 446 20.62 11.55 0.64
CA ARG A 446 21.19 12.11 1.87
C ARG A 446 22.67 12.47 1.67
N PRO A 447 23.17 13.57 2.26
CA PRO A 447 24.58 13.91 2.18
C PRO A 447 25.47 12.79 2.73
N ARG A 448 26.58 12.48 2.03
CA ARG A 448 27.55 11.47 2.47
C ARG A 448 28.08 11.82 3.86
N GLY A 449 27.76 10.98 4.85
CA GLY A 449 28.16 11.16 6.25
C GLY A 449 27.16 11.89 7.15
N SER A 450 25.96 12.20 6.65
CA SER A 450 24.91 12.81 7.48
C SER A 450 24.16 11.77 8.34
N LYS A 451 23.67 12.21 9.51
CA LYS A 451 22.78 11.41 10.38
C LYS A 451 21.35 11.42 9.79
N ARG A 452 20.50 10.46 10.22
CA ARG A 452 19.06 10.45 9.86
C ARG A 452 18.44 11.84 10.11
N GLY A 453 17.79 12.41 9.09
CA GLY A 453 17.12 13.72 9.16
C GLY A 453 17.88 14.94 8.61
N ALA A 454 19.00 14.77 7.91
CA ALA A 454 19.68 15.90 7.27
C ALA A 454 18.97 16.39 6.01
N PRO A 455 19.01 17.72 5.71
CA PRO A 455 18.39 18.28 4.52
C PRO A 455 19.04 17.75 3.23
N VAL A 456 18.21 17.60 2.19
CA VAL A 456 18.62 17.16 0.85
C VAL A 456 19.32 18.31 0.12
N GLU A 457 20.48 18.09 -0.50
CA GLU A 457 21.12 19.08 -1.39
C GLU A 457 20.63 18.93 -2.85
N GLU A 458 20.57 20.07 -3.56
CA GLU A 458 20.14 20.27 -4.96
C GLU A 458 20.85 19.39 -6.04
N SER A 459 21.83 18.55 -5.69
CA SER A 459 22.74 17.93 -6.67
C SER A 459 22.79 16.40 -6.69
N GLY A 460 21.99 15.70 -5.87
CA GLY A 460 22.11 14.25 -5.67
C GLY A 460 21.93 13.38 -6.93
N TRP A 461 21.19 13.86 -7.93
CA TRP A 461 20.66 13.03 -9.03
C TRP A 461 21.15 13.41 -10.43
N GLY A 462 22.12 14.32 -10.53
CA GLY A 462 22.50 15.01 -11.77
C GLY A 462 22.93 14.14 -12.96
N GLY A 463 23.02 12.81 -12.81
CA GLY A 463 23.30 11.86 -13.89
C GLY A 463 22.09 11.50 -14.76
N PHE A 464 20.85 11.61 -14.25
CA PHE A 464 19.67 11.12 -14.98
C PHE A 464 18.38 11.94 -14.85
N GLY A 465 18.44 13.11 -14.21
CA GLY A 465 17.29 14.01 -14.07
C GLY A 465 16.44 13.72 -12.84
N GLU A 466 15.38 14.50 -12.66
CA GLU A 466 14.63 14.57 -11.40
C GLU A 466 13.38 13.66 -11.37
N GLY A 467 13.40 12.48 -12.01
CA GLY A 467 12.22 11.60 -12.07
C GLY A 467 12.53 10.14 -12.42
N ALA A 468 11.55 9.26 -12.19
CA ALA A 468 11.64 7.83 -12.49
C ALA A 468 11.88 7.56 -13.99
N SER A 469 11.25 8.35 -14.88
CA SER A 469 11.46 8.28 -16.33
C SER A 469 12.91 8.55 -16.74
N GLY A 470 13.55 9.52 -16.10
CA GLY A 470 14.97 9.81 -16.26
C GLY A 470 15.86 8.68 -15.74
N PHE A 471 15.58 8.23 -14.51
CA PHE A 471 16.28 7.12 -13.85
C PHE A 471 16.23 5.82 -14.67
N VAL A 472 15.05 5.42 -15.16
CA VAL A 472 14.88 4.22 -15.97
C VAL A 472 15.65 4.31 -17.29
N ARG A 473 15.58 5.47 -17.98
CA ARG A 473 16.36 5.67 -19.22
C ARG A 473 17.86 5.59 -18.99
N TRP A 474 18.35 6.13 -17.87
CA TRP A 474 19.75 5.99 -17.47
C TRP A 474 20.13 4.55 -17.19
N ALA A 475 19.33 3.83 -16.41
CA ALA A 475 19.61 2.43 -16.08
C ALA A 475 19.66 1.54 -17.32
N VAL A 476 18.77 1.77 -18.29
CA VAL A 476 18.82 1.11 -19.61
C VAL A 476 20.08 1.49 -20.37
N GLY A 477 20.44 2.78 -20.40
CA GLY A 477 21.63 3.27 -21.09
C GLY A 477 22.95 2.71 -20.54
N GLU A 478 23.03 2.50 -19.23
CA GLU A 478 24.15 1.86 -18.55
C GLU A 478 24.11 0.32 -18.60
N GLY A 479 23.04 -0.26 -19.16
CA GLY A 479 22.86 -1.71 -19.26
C GLY A 479 22.57 -2.41 -17.93
N VAL A 480 22.05 -1.68 -16.93
CA VAL A 480 21.63 -2.23 -15.63
C VAL A 480 20.35 -3.07 -15.77
N VAL A 481 19.46 -2.68 -16.67
CA VAL A 481 18.20 -3.38 -16.96
C VAL A 481 17.91 -3.37 -18.47
N GLY A 482 17.37 -4.46 -19.00
CA GLY A 482 16.95 -4.55 -20.40
C GLY A 482 15.58 -3.92 -20.66
N TYR A 483 15.35 -3.41 -21.87
CA TYR A 483 14.06 -2.81 -22.26
C TYR A 483 12.87 -3.79 -22.17
N GLY A 484 13.12 -5.10 -22.36
CA GLY A 484 12.10 -6.14 -22.25
C GLY A 484 11.75 -6.54 -20.82
N GLU A 485 12.49 -6.03 -19.82
CA GLU A 485 12.25 -6.29 -18.40
C GLU A 485 11.37 -5.21 -17.73
N LEU A 486 11.09 -4.10 -18.43
CA LEU A 486 10.41 -2.89 -17.91
C LEU A 486 8.90 -2.84 -18.18
#